data_AF-A0AAF1KQN1-F1
#
_entry.id   AF-A0AAF1KQN1-F1
#
_cell.length_a   1.000
_cell.length_b   1.000
_cell.length_c   1.000
_cell.angle_alpha   90.00
_cell.angle_beta   90.00
_cell.angle_gamma   90.00
#
_symmetry.space_group_name_H-M   'P 1'
#
loop_
_entity.id
_entity.type
_entity.pdbx_description
1 polymer ?
#
loop_
_entity_poly.entity_id
_entity_poly.type
_entity_poly.pdbx_seq_one_letter_code
_entity_poly.pdbx_strand_id
1 'polypeptide(L)' 'MSQPLKPEEQPPMPAPGWTPVPPIGEPEPDTLPDEVPLPNPDENDDPPMQV' A
#
# COMPACT_ATOMS: atom_id res chain seq x y z
N MET A 1 7.75 -49.36 29.38
CA MET A 1 6.85 -48.20 29.51
C MET A 1 7.68 -46.93 29.27
N SER A 2 7.60 -46.33 28.08
CA SER A 2 8.28 -45.07 27.80
C SER A 2 7.47 -43.94 28.42
N GLN A 3 8.07 -43.24 29.39
CA GLN A 3 7.44 -42.07 30.00
C GLN A 3 7.43 -40.92 28.97
N PRO A 4 6.34 -40.17 28.82
CA PRO A 4 6.34 -39.01 27.94
C PRO A 4 7.28 -37.94 28.54
N LEU A 5 8.13 -37.38 27.70
CA LEU A 5 8.98 -36.24 28.06
C LEU A 5 8.06 -35.11 28.53
N LYS A 6 8.24 -34.68 29.77
CA LYS A 6 7.55 -33.48 30.28
C LYS A 6 8.05 -32.30 29.44
N PRO A 7 7.18 -31.36 29.04
CA PRO A 7 7.63 -30.12 28.42
C PRO A 7 8.57 -29.44 29.41
N GLU A 8 9.84 -29.35 29.08
CA GLU A 8 10.78 -28.57 29.88
C GLU A 8 10.34 -27.11 29.78
N GLU A 9 10.31 -26.38 30.90
CA GLU A 9 10.08 -24.94 30.90
C GLU A 9 11.25 -24.26 30.20
N GLN A 10 11.18 -24.17 28.87
CA GLN A 10 12.17 -23.46 28.09
C GLN A 10 12.07 -21.96 28.40
N PRO A 11 13.21 -21.27 28.53
CA PRO A 11 13.20 -19.82 28.67
C PRO A 11 12.49 -19.19 27.45
N PRO A 12 11.81 -18.04 27.63
CA PRO A 12 11.23 -17.32 26.51
C PRO A 12 12.34 -17.00 25.49
N MET A 13 12.03 -17.14 24.20
CA MET A 13 12.99 -16.79 23.15
C MET A 13 13.42 -15.32 23.29
N PRO A 14 14.69 -15.01 23.01
CA PRO A 14 15.16 -13.63 23.01
C PRO A 14 14.41 -12.82 21.96
N ALA A 15 14.21 -11.53 22.26
CA ALA A 15 13.63 -10.62 21.29
C ALA A 15 14.52 -10.56 20.02
N PRO A 16 13.93 -10.47 18.82
CA PRO A 16 14.69 -10.24 17.62
C PRO A 16 15.53 -8.95 17.74
N GLY A 17 16.77 -8.98 17.26
CA GLY A 17 17.69 -7.84 17.30
C GLY A 17 17.46 -6.80 16.20
N TRP A 18 16.46 -6.98 15.33
CA TRP A 18 16.13 -6.02 14.28
C TRP A 18 15.07 -5.04 14.75
N THR A 19 15.31 -3.76 14.52
CA THR A 19 14.28 -2.72 14.66
C THR A 19 13.31 -2.83 13.49
N PRO A 20 11.98 -2.86 13.73
CA PRO A 20 11.02 -2.79 12.64
C PRO A 20 11.27 -1.55 11.79
N VAL A 21 11.43 -1.77 10.49
CA VAL A 21 11.46 -0.68 9.53
C VAL A 21 10.11 0.02 9.62
N PRO A 22 10.05 1.37 9.65
CA PRO A 22 8.77 2.06 9.56
C PRO A 22 8.00 1.55 8.33
N PRO A 23 6.66 1.52 8.39
CA PRO A 23 5.85 1.17 7.23
C PRO A 23 6.25 2.08 6.08
N ILE A 24 6.77 1.50 5.00
CA ILE A 24 6.87 2.18 3.72
C ILE A 24 5.43 2.46 3.26
N GLY A 25 5.18 3.68 2.77
CA GLY A 25 3.86 4.06 2.27
C GLY A 25 3.41 3.18 1.11
N GLU A 26 2.11 3.17 0.84
CA GLU A 26 1.58 2.51 -0.34
C GLU A 26 2.10 3.22 -1.61
N PRO A 27 2.37 2.48 -2.70
CA PRO A 27 2.68 3.10 -3.98
C PRO A 27 1.47 3.87 -4.50
N GLU A 28 1.72 4.94 -5.27
CA GLU A 28 0.66 5.65 -5.98
C GLU A 28 -0.07 4.69 -6.95
N PRO A 29 -1.39 4.82 -7.11
CA PRO A 29 -2.15 4.00 -8.05
C PRO A 29 -1.79 4.33 -9.51
N ASP A 30 -1.77 3.30 -10.37
CA ASP A 30 -1.68 3.49 -11.81
C ASP A 30 -2.92 4.21 -12.32
N THR A 31 -2.75 5.40 -12.89
CA THR A 31 -3.85 6.18 -13.47
C THR A 31 -4.15 5.73 -14.89
N LEU A 32 -5.43 5.51 -15.19
CA LEU A 32 -5.87 5.23 -16.57
C LEU A 32 -6.01 6.54 -17.36
N PRO A 33 -5.75 6.54 -18.68
CA PRO A 33 -5.90 7.74 -19.51
C PRO A 33 -7.35 8.26 -19.55
N ASP A 34 -8.34 7.40 -19.35
CA ASP A 34 -9.76 7.74 -19.29
C ASP A 34 -10.20 8.35 -17.93
N GLU A 35 -9.31 8.39 -16.92
CA GLU A 35 -9.60 8.98 -15.60
C GLU A 35 -9.42 10.50 -15.58
N VAL A 36 -8.82 11.08 -16.63
CA VAL A 36 -8.72 12.54 -16.77
C VAL A 36 -10.09 13.06 -17.24
N PRO A 37 -10.80 13.86 -16.43
CA PRO A 37 -12.09 14.41 -16.82
C PRO A 37 -11.91 15.29 -18.06
N LEU A 38 -12.81 15.14 -19.04
CA LEU A 38 -12.86 16.07 -20.16
C LEU A 38 -13.23 17.47 -19.64
N PRO A 39 -12.57 18.53 -20.12
CA PRO A 39 -12.93 19.89 -19.74
C PRO A 39 -14.38 20.19 -20.13
N ASN A 40 -15.07 20.96 -19.28
CA ASN A 40 -16.40 21.47 -19.62
C ASN A 40 -16.34 22.31 -20.90
N PRO A 41 -17.45 22.48 -21.62
CA PRO A 41 -17.49 23.29 -22.84
C PRO A 41 -17.03 24.75 -22.66
N ASP A 42 -17.13 25.28 -21.44
CA ASP A 42 -16.65 26.61 -21.04
C ASP A 42 -15.18 26.65 -20.60
N GLU A 43 -14.56 25.49 -20.34
CA GLU A 43 -13.14 25.37 -19.98
C GLU A 43 -12.21 25.35 -21.20
N ASN A 44 -12.76 25.42 -22.42
CA ASN A 44 -11.99 25.66 -23.65
C ASN A 44 -12.15 27.13 -24.10
N ASP A 45 -11.04 27.86 -24.16
CA ASP A 45 -10.97 29.28 -24.54
C ASP A 45 -11.29 29.58 -26.01
N ASP A 46 -11.59 28.57 -26.83
CA ASP A 46 -11.88 28.76 -28.25
C ASP A 46 -13.39 28.99 -28.47
N PRO A 47 -13.86 30.24 -28.66
CA PRO A 47 -15.21 30.46 -29.15
C PRO A 47 -15.36 29.79 -30.53
N PRO A 48 -16.54 29.23 -30.86
CA PRO A 48 -16.76 28.68 -32.19
C PRO A 48 -16.52 29.79 -33.23
N MET A 49 -15.54 29.59 -34.12
CA MET A 49 -15.36 30.45 -35.29
C MET A 49 -16.65 30.43 -36.10
N GLN A 50 -17.40 31.54 -36.10
CA GLN A 50 -18.57 31.70 -36.96
C GLN A 50 -18.07 31.90 -38.40
N VAL A 51 -18.25 30.87 -39.23
CA VAL A 51 -18.05 30.90 -40.69
C VAL A 51 -19.26 31.49 -41.40
#